data_AF-A0A9D2RAY1-F1
#
_entry.id   AF-A0A9D2RAY1-F1
#
_cell.length_a   1.000
_cell.length_b   1.000
_cell.length_c   1.000
_cell.angle_alpha   90.00
_cell.angle_beta   90.00
_cell.angle_gamma   90.00
#
_symmetry.space_group_name_H-M   'P 1'
#
loop_
_entity.id
_entity.type
_entity.pdbx_description
1 polymer ?
#
loop_
_entity_poly.entity_id
_entity_poly.type
_entity_poly.pdbx_seq_one_letter_code
_entity_poly.pdbx_strand_id
1 'polypeptide(L)'
;LEQASGDFLAKKYLTGDPVRMYVALRIWNEYLKAREPRDRESACERFIGKMNGFTALFMGNPPLDFDEDSGKPKRLNISTHIYGSVPQEDTRLDLWYPDSKRNMECVSAYSSLYPLIIYYLNRLNDWGLYFRKCKICGKVFLAKSQRYELCSDKCRKKQSLQNKREFDERARENNYDLLYKNECQNWRNKINKAKKTPGFPADRLEEMLAAFESFKKEALQRKQAVKKKTASPKEFSDWLLRQSNIIVELAEI
;
A
#
# COMPACT_ATOMS: atom_id res chain seq x y z
N LEU A 1 26.48 6.36 -37.66
CA LEU A 1 26.28 6.41 -36.19
C LEU A 1 25.96 7.83 -35.72
N GLU A 2 26.76 8.84 -36.04
CA GLU A 2 26.49 10.24 -35.66
C GLU A 2 25.12 10.76 -36.13
N GLN A 3 24.77 10.55 -37.39
CA GLN A 3 23.45 10.92 -37.92
C GLN A 3 22.29 10.22 -37.18
N ALA A 4 22.42 8.92 -36.91
CA ALA A 4 21.42 8.16 -36.16
C ALA A 4 21.25 8.68 -34.72
N SER A 5 22.36 9.03 -34.04
CA SER A 5 22.33 9.64 -32.71
C SER A 5 21.74 11.05 -32.75
N GLY A 6 22.07 11.86 -33.76
CA GLY A 6 21.51 13.19 -33.98
C GLY A 6 19.99 13.14 -34.20
N ASP A 7 19.52 12.25 -35.08
CA ASP A 7 18.09 12.04 -35.35
C ASP A 7 17.35 11.57 -34.10
N PHE A 8 17.96 10.71 -33.29
CA PHE A 8 17.40 10.27 -32.01
C PHE A 8 17.22 11.44 -31.05
N LEU A 9 18.27 12.25 -30.84
CA LEU A 9 18.22 13.40 -29.91
C LEU A 9 17.25 14.47 -30.40
N ALA A 10 17.21 14.74 -31.72
CA ALA A 10 16.25 15.65 -32.32
C ALA A 10 14.81 15.21 -32.07
N LYS A 11 14.51 13.91 -32.25
CA LYS A 11 13.18 13.36 -31.92
C LYS A 11 12.83 13.54 -30.44
N LYS A 12 13.78 13.40 -29.51
CA LYS A 12 13.55 13.64 -28.08
C LYS A 12 13.31 15.11 -27.77
N TYR A 13 14.06 16.00 -28.42
CA TYR A 13 13.88 17.44 -28.29
C TYR A 13 12.49 17.89 -28.78
N LEU A 14 12.02 17.36 -29.90
CA LEU A 14 10.72 17.73 -30.48
C LEU A 14 9.50 17.19 -29.71
N THR A 15 9.69 16.48 -28.59
CA THR A 15 8.56 15.97 -27.78
C THR A 15 7.83 17.06 -26.98
N GLY A 16 8.43 18.24 -26.80
CA GLY A 16 7.88 19.31 -25.96
C GLY A 16 7.95 19.04 -24.45
N ASP A 17 8.45 17.87 -24.04
CA ASP A 17 8.74 17.56 -22.64
C ASP A 17 10.02 18.30 -22.21
N PRO A 18 9.97 19.22 -21.23
CA PRO A 18 11.12 20.05 -20.87
C PRO A 18 12.35 19.25 -20.43
N VAL A 19 12.15 18.11 -19.76
CA VAL A 19 13.25 17.25 -19.29
C VAL A 19 13.92 16.56 -20.48
N ARG A 20 13.13 16.00 -21.41
CA ARG A 20 13.65 15.38 -22.64
C ARG A 20 14.35 16.38 -23.53
N MET A 21 13.79 17.59 -23.67
CA MET A 21 14.42 18.70 -24.40
C MET A 21 15.77 19.05 -23.79
N TYR A 22 15.80 19.26 -22.48
CA TYR A 22 17.01 19.62 -21.75
C TYR A 22 18.10 18.53 -21.87
N VAL A 23 17.75 17.28 -21.58
CA VAL A 23 18.68 16.15 -21.66
C VAL A 23 19.21 15.96 -23.07
N ALA A 24 18.36 16.06 -24.10
CA ALA A 24 18.79 15.94 -25.49
C ALA A 24 19.81 17.02 -25.87
N LEU A 25 19.55 18.28 -25.48
CA LEU A 25 20.45 19.40 -25.73
C LEU A 25 21.78 19.24 -24.98
N ARG A 26 21.74 18.80 -23.72
CA ARG A 26 22.95 18.58 -22.92
C ARG A 26 23.83 17.46 -23.49
N ILE A 27 23.24 16.33 -23.89
CA ILE A 27 23.98 15.23 -24.54
C ILE A 27 24.67 15.72 -25.81
N TRP A 28 23.93 16.44 -26.67
CA TRP A 28 24.49 16.95 -27.92
C TRP A 28 25.63 17.95 -27.68
N ASN A 29 25.46 18.85 -26.72
CA ASN A 29 26.48 19.83 -26.38
C ASN A 29 27.78 19.18 -25.85
N GLU A 30 27.66 18.18 -24.97
CA GLU A 30 28.85 17.47 -24.48
C GLU A 30 29.50 16.61 -25.58
N TYR A 31 28.72 16.07 -26.52
CA TYR A 31 29.26 15.42 -27.72
C TYR A 31 30.11 16.39 -28.57
N LEU A 32 29.62 17.61 -28.81
CA LEU A 32 30.38 18.62 -29.56
C LEU A 32 31.69 19.00 -28.86
N LYS A 33 31.67 19.22 -27.54
CA LYS A 33 32.89 19.51 -26.76
C LYS A 33 33.88 18.34 -26.76
N ALA A 34 33.37 17.11 -26.72
CA ALA A 34 34.20 15.93 -26.78
C ALA A 34 34.92 15.77 -28.13
N ARG A 35 34.56 16.52 -29.18
CA ARG A 35 35.26 16.54 -30.48
C ARG A 35 36.40 17.55 -30.55
N GLU A 36 36.56 18.43 -29.57
CA GLU A 36 37.67 19.39 -29.52
C GLU A 36 39.05 18.70 -29.44
N PRO A 37 39.24 17.62 -28.66
CA PRO A 37 40.46 16.84 -28.70
C PRO A 37 40.65 16.16 -30.06
N ARG A 38 41.88 16.20 -30.60
CA ARG A 38 42.24 15.47 -31.82
C ARG A 38 42.33 13.95 -31.60
N ASP A 39 42.68 13.55 -30.38
CA ASP A 39 42.75 12.15 -29.99
C ASP A 39 41.36 11.59 -29.66
N ARG A 40 41.03 10.47 -30.29
CA ARG A 40 39.73 9.83 -30.19
C ARG A 40 39.53 9.15 -28.84
N GLU A 41 40.59 8.61 -28.24
CA GLU A 41 40.50 7.92 -26.95
C GLU A 41 40.18 8.94 -25.85
N SER A 42 40.95 10.02 -25.78
CA SER A 42 40.72 11.16 -24.88
C SER A 42 39.33 11.79 -25.06
N ALA A 43 38.87 11.92 -26.32
CA ALA A 43 37.52 12.40 -26.64
C ALA A 43 36.42 11.49 -26.06
N CYS A 44 36.55 10.17 -26.26
CA CYS A 44 35.63 9.18 -25.73
C CYS A 44 35.61 9.18 -24.21
N GLU A 45 36.77 9.16 -23.55
CA GLU A 45 36.86 9.20 -22.10
C GLU A 45 36.22 10.46 -21.51
N ARG A 46 36.47 11.63 -22.11
CA ARG A 46 35.85 12.91 -21.70
C ARG A 46 34.33 12.85 -21.80
N PHE A 47 33.79 12.32 -22.91
CA PHE A 47 32.36 12.21 -23.12
C PHE A 47 31.73 11.23 -22.11
N ILE A 48 32.29 10.03 -21.97
CA ILE A 48 31.78 9.01 -21.06
C ILE A 48 31.85 9.48 -19.61
N GLY A 49 32.95 10.10 -19.19
CA GLY A 49 33.08 10.66 -17.85
C GLY A 49 32.00 11.70 -17.54
N LYS A 50 31.74 12.63 -18.46
CA LYS A 50 30.69 13.65 -18.28
C LYS A 50 29.28 13.07 -18.33
N MET A 51 29.02 12.14 -19.25
CA MET A 51 27.71 11.51 -19.36
C MET A 51 27.39 10.61 -18.17
N ASN A 52 28.37 9.86 -17.68
CA ASN A 52 28.20 9.01 -16.49
C ASN A 52 27.80 9.84 -15.27
N GLY A 53 28.44 10.99 -15.02
CA GLY A 53 28.02 11.89 -13.93
C GLY A 53 26.62 12.45 -14.12
N PHE A 54 26.30 12.87 -15.35
CA PHE A 54 25.00 13.46 -15.68
C PHE A 54 23.83 12.47 -15.56
N THR A 55 24.05 11.20 -15.96
CA THR A 55 23.02 10.14 -15.94
C THR A 55 23.11 9.21 -14.74
N ALA A 56 24.11 9.37 -13.85
CA ALA A 56 24.36 8.48 -12.70
C ALA A 56 23.10 8.17 -11.90
N LEU A 57 22.24 9.17 -11.70
CA LEU A 57 20.99 9.04 -10.96
C LEU A 57 20.03 7.99 -11.54
N PHE A 58 20.06 7.78 -12.85
CA PHE A 58 19.18 6.82 -13.52
C PHE A 58 19.82 5.46 -13.72
N MET A 59 21.12 5.31 -13.45
CA MET A 59 21.87 4.07 -13.69
C MET A 59 21.85 3.10 -12.48
N GLY A 60 20.90 3.27 -11.54
CA GLY A 60 20.75 2.43 -10.35
C GLY A 60 19.33 2.42 -9.80
N ASN A 61 19.18 2.55 -8.48
CA ASN A 61 17.86 2.66 -7.85
C ASN A 61 17.09 3.89 -8.36
N PRO A 62 15.78 3.80 -8.58
CA PRO A 62 14.99 4.94 -9.01
C PRO A 62 15.11 6.11 -8.02
N PRO A 63 15.25 7.37 -8.50
CA PRO A 63 15.29 8.56 -7.64
C PRO A 63 14.07 8.73 -6.75
N LEU A 64 12.93 8.18 -7.18
CA LEU A 64 11.67 8.23 -6.47
C LEU A 64 11.17 6.81 -6.23
N ASP A 65 11.64 6.22 -5.14
CA ASP A 65 11.17 4.94 -4.64
C ASP A 65 10.18 5.14 -3.48
N PHE A 66 9.32 4.16 -3.23
CA PHE A 66 8.30 4.22 -2.18
C PHE A 66 8.40 3.02 -1.26
N ASP A 67 8.21 3.26 0.03
CA ASP A 67 7.96 2.21 1.00
C ASP A 67 6.64 1.48 0.66
N GLU A 68 6.68 0.15 0.60
CA GLU A 68 5.53 -0.65 0.13
C GLU A 68 4.34 -0.58 1.09
N ASP A 69 4.62 -0.55 2.39
CA ASP A 69 3.60 -0.56 3.44
C ASP A 69 2.95 0.80 3.62
N SER A 70 3.76 1.87 3.68
CA SER A 70 3.28 3.21 3.97
C SER A 70 3.00 4.04 2.72
N GLY A 71 3.52 3.65 1.55
CA GLY A 71 3.46 4.44 0.31
C GLY A 71 4.22 5.76 0.38
N LYS A 72 5.09 5.95 1.38
CA LYS A 72 5.90 7.16 1.57
C LYS A 72 7.11 7.10 0.65
N PRO A 73 7.54 8.24 0.08
CA PRO A 73 8.76 8.25 -0.71
C PRO A 73 9.93 7.94 0.21
N LYS A 74 10.80 7.02 -0.21
CA LYS A 74 12.07 6.79 0.48
C LYS A 74 12.93 8.04 0.32
N ARG A 75 13.77 8.30 1.32
CA ARG A 75 14.70 9.44 1.25
C ARG A 75 15.65 9.22 0.08
N LEU A 76 15.73 10.21 -0.82
CA LEU A 76 16.74 10.20 -1.87
C LEU A 76 18.11 10.19 -1.21
N ASN A 77 18.86 9.10 -1.42
CA ASN A 77 20.23 8.99 -0.95
C ASN A 77 21.17 9.15 -2.15
N ILE A 78 21.97 10.21 -2.15
CA ILE A 78 22.90 10.50 -3.24
C ILE A 78 24.17 9.65 -3.10
N SER A 79 24.54 9.27 -1.87
CA SER A 79 25.75 8.48 -1.60
C SER A 79 25.66 7.03 -2.06
N THR A 80 24.46 6.53 -2.37
CA THR A 80 24.30 5.21 -3.00
C THR A 80 24.66 5.20 -4.49
N HIS A 81 24.77 6.37 -5.11
CA HIS A 81 25.05 6.51 -6.54
C HIS A 81 26.43 7.14 -6.83
N ILE A 82 26.99 7.85 -5.85
CA ILE A 82 28.34 8.42 -5.90
C ILE A 82 29.12 7.81 -4.74
N TYR A 83 30.05 6.90 -5.03
CA TYR A 83 30.93 6.32 -4.01
C TYR A 83 31.86 7.41 -3.44
N GLY A 84 31.74 7.69 -2.14
CA GLY A 84 32.54 8.71 -1.46
C GLY A 84 31.78 10.01 -1.22
N SER A 85 32.45 11.15 -1.36
CA SER A 85 31.85 12.49 -1.25
C SER A 85 31.22 12.93 -2.58
N VAL A 86 30.09 13.61 -2.51
CA VAL A 86 29.47 14.23 -3.70
C VAL A 86 30.37 15.37 -4.18
N PRO A 87 30.87 15.36 -5.42
CA PRO A 87 31.66 16.46 -5.97
C PRO A 87 30.91 17.79 -5.88
N GLN A 88 31.62 18.89 -5.60
CA GLN A 88 31.01 20.22 -5.48
C GLN A 88 30.27 20.65 -6.77
N GLU A 89 30.76 20.20 -7.92
CA GLU A 89 30.12 20.47 -9.21
C GLU A 89 28.75 19.79 -9.37
N ASP A 90 28.53 18.65 -8.69
CA ASP A 90 27.27 17.91 -8.72
C ASP A 90 26.23 18.47 -7.73
N THR A 91 26.62 19.42 -6.88
CA THR A 91 25.69 20.18 -6.02
C THR A 91 25.40 21.58 -6.56
N ARG A 92 26.10 22.01 -7.62
CA ARG A 92 25.94 23.36 -8.20
C ARG A 92 24.58 23.52 -8.87
N LEU A 93 23.88 24.59 -8.49
CA LEU A 93 22.58 24.97 -9.01
C LEU A 93 22.58 26.48 -9.28
N ASP A 94 22.22 26.88 -10.49
CA ASP A 94 22.06 28.30 -10.83
C ASP A 94 20.58 28.65 -10.83
N LEU A 95 20.23 29.70 -10.09
CA LEU A 95 18.88 30.21 -9.95
C LEU A 95 18.78 31.60 -10.58
N TRP A 96 17.78 31.82 -11.43
CA TRP A 96 17.54 33.14 -12.01
C TRP A 96 16.05 33.40 -12.24
N TYR A 97 15.70 34.68 -12.35
CA TYR A 97 14.34 35.17 -12.57
C TYR A 97 14.30 35.95 -13.89
N PRO A 98 13.92 35.33 -15.01
CA PRO A 98 13.98 35.98 -16.33
C PRO A 98 12.97 37.11 -16.51
N ASP A 99 11.86 37.12 -15.75
CA ASP A 99 10.83 38.16 -15.83
C ASP A 99 10.36 38.54 -14.42
N SER A 100 10.66 39.77 -14.00
CA SER A 100 10.25 40.32 -12.71
C SER A 100 8.74 40.48 -12.56
N LYS A 101 7.98 40.45 -13.68
CA LYS A 101 6.52 40.57 -13.67
C LYS A 101 5.79 39.25 -13.54
N ARG A 102 6.41 38.12 -13.94
CA ARG A 102 5.74 36.80 -14.01
C ARG A 102 6.05 35.88 -12.85
N ASN A 103 6.84 36.32 -11.84
CA ASN A 103 7.31 35.49 -10.72
C ASN A 103 7.78 34.10 -11.20
N MET A 104 8.41 34.05 -12.38
CA MET A 104 8.86 32.80 -12.96
C MET A 104 10.28 32.55 -12.48
N GLU A 105 10.44 31.50 -11.68
CA GLU A 105 11.72 31.05 -11.18
C GLU A 105 12.31 30.00 -12.13
N CYS A 106 13.55 30.19 -12.55
CA CYS A 106 14.24 29.27 -13.45
C CYS A 106 15.51 28.74 -12.79
N VAL A 107 15.73 27.44 -12.97
CA VAL A 107 16.77 26.69 -12.28
C VAL A 107 17.51 25.82 -13.29
N SER A 108 18.84 25.76 -13.21
CA SER A 108 19.66 24.93 -14.08
C SER A 108 20.77 24.22 -13.30
N ALA A 109 21.13 23.02 -13.78
CA ALA A 109 22.23 22.23 -13.26
C ALA A 109 23.00 21.56 -14.39
N TYR A 110 24.33 21.55 -14.32
CA TYR A 110 25.18 21.32 -15.50
C TYR A 110 25.88 19.96 -15.48
N SER A 111 26.39 19.57 -14.32
CA SER A 111 27.16 18.33 -14.13
C SER A 111 26.27 17.14 -13.78
N SER A 112 25.19 17.39 -13.03
CA SER A 112 24.24 16.35 -12.63
C SER A 112 22.81 16.88 -12.51
N LEU A 113 21.84 15.97 -12.49
CA LEU A 113 20.42 16.25 -12.23
C LEU A 113 20.06 16.20 -10.74
N TYR A 114 20.97 15.76 -9.86
CA TYR A 114 20.74 15.76 -8.40
C TYR A 114 20.24 17.10 -7.86
N PRO A 115 20.90 18.24 -8.11
CA PRO A 115 20.54 19.46 -7.43
C PRO A 115 19.21 20.01 -7.95
N LEU A 116 18.82 19.73 -9.21
CA LEU A 116 17.48 20.01 -9.72
C LEU A 116 16.41 19.22 -8.98
N ILE A 117 16.61 17.91 -8.81
CA ILE A 117 15.61 17.06 -8.15
C ILE A 117 15.47 17.41 -6.67
N ILE A 118 16.58 17.62 -5.96
CA ILE A 118 16.56 18.05 -4.56
C ILE A 118 15.82 19.39 -4.44
N TYR A 119 16.15 20.34 -5.31
CA TYR A 119 15.53 21.64 -5.33
C TYR A 119 14.00 21.55 -5.51
N TYR A 120 13.52 20.81 -6.53
CA TYR A 120 12.08 20.65 -6.76
C TYR A 120 11.39 19.86 -5.66
N LEU A 121 12.04 18.84 -5.09
CA LEU A 121 11.48 18.10 -3.94
C LEU A 121 11.33 19.01 -2.71
N ASN A 122 12.30 19.88 -2.45
CA ASN A 122 12.23 20.86 -1.37
C ASN A 122 11.13 21.89 -1.63
N ARG A 123 11.01 22.43 -2.86
CA ARG A 123 9.93 23.35 -3.24
C ARG A 123 8.54 22.73 -3.05
N LEU A 124 8.38 21.46 -3.46
CA LEU A 124 7.13 20.75 -3.23
C LEU A 124 6.83 20.61 -1.74
N ASN A 125 7.84 20.29 -0.92
CA ASN A 125 7.69 20.21 0.53
C ASN A 125 7.33 21.56 1.15
N ASP A 126 7.94 22.66 0.70
CA ASP A 126 7.63 24.03 1.14
C ASP A 126 6.18 24.41 0.80
N TRP A 127 5.66 23.91 -0.33
CA TRP A 127 4.25 24.04 -0.70
C TRP A 127 3.31 23.06 0.04
N GLY A 128 3.84 22.23 0.95
CA GLY A 128 3.06 21.23 1.68
C GLY A 128 2.59 20.06 0.80
N LEU A 129 3.29 19.79 -0.30
CA LEU A 129 2.96 18.78 -1.29
C LEU A 129 3.93 17.60 -1.20
N TYR A 130 3.38 16.39 -1.13
CA TYR A 130 4.14 15.16 -0.92
C TYR A 130 3.81 14.13 -1.99
N PHE A 131 4.83 13.54 -2.60
CA PHE A 131 4.62 12.36 -3.43
C PHE A 131 4.13 11.19 -2.56
N ARG A 132 3.13 10.46 -3.05
CA ARG A 132 2.55 9.29 -2.39
C ARG A 132 2.23 8.22 -3.42
N LYS A 133 2.41 6.96 -3.06
CA LYS A 133 1.95 5.82 -3.85
C LYS A 133 0.58 5.36 -3.35
N CYS A 134 -0.40 5.27 -4.25
CA CYS A 134 -1.74 4.86 -3.86
C CYS A 134 -1.79 3.38 -3.48
N LYS A 135 -2.31 3.07 -2.29
CA LYS A 135 -2.47 1.69 -1.78
C LYS A 135 -3.32 0.78 -2.68
N ILE A 136 -4.25 1.35 -3.45
CA ILE A 136 -5.24 0.59 -4.21
C ILE A 136 -4.86 0.39 -5.68
N CYS A 137 -4.27 1.40 -6.32
CA CYS A 137 -3.94 1.35 -7.75
C CYS A 137 -2.44 1.45 -8.04
N GLY A 138 -1.60 1.66 -7.02
CA GLY A 138 -0.15 1.79 -7.16
C GLY A 138 0.31 3.08 -7.86
N LYS A 139 -0.60 3.94 -8.34
CA LYS A 139 -0.25 5.19 -9.00
C LYS A 139 0.38 6.17 -8.02
N VAL A 140 1.44 6.84 -8.48
CA VAL A 140 2.06 7.96 -7.77
C VAL A 140 1.19 9.20 -7.94
N PHE A 141 0.94 9.92 -6.86
CA PHE A 141 0.17 11.16 -6.86
C PHE A 141 0.74 12.16 -5.86
N LEU A 142 0.38 13.43 -6.03
CA LEU A 142 0.80 14.52 -5.15
C LEU A 142 -0.30 14.79 -4.10
N ALA A 143 0.05 14.70 -2.83
CA ALA A 143 -0.85 14.83 -1.69
C ALA A 143 -0.58 16.10 -0.90
N LYS A 144 -1.64 16.73 -0.38
CA LYS A 144 -1.57 17.90 0.51
C LYS A 144 -1.11 17.58 1.94
N SER A 145 -0.91 16.29 2.25
CA SER A 145 -0.46 15.80 3.55
C SER A 145 0.02 14.36 3.42
N GLN A 146 0.95 13.96 4.28
CA GLN A 146 1.42 12.57 4.37
C GLN A 146 0.34 11.58 4.80
N ARG A 147 -0.77 12.05 5.37
CA ARG A 147 -1.90 11.20 5.82
C ARG A 147 -2.73 10.64 4.66
N TYR A 148 -2.61 11.20 3.45
CA TYR A 148 -3.34 10.69 2.31
C TYR A 148 -2.69 9.40 1.79
N GLU A 149 -3.45 8.32 1.72
CA GLU A 149 -3.01 7.02 1.17
C GLU A 149 -3.64 6.71 -0.20
N LEU A 150 -4.65 7.48 -0.60
CA LEU A 150 -5.47 7.23 -1.77
C LEU A 150 -5.44 8.41 -2.72
N CYS A 151 -5.28 8.13 -4.02
CA CYS A 151 -5.13 9.17 -5.04
C CYS A 151 -6.46 9.80 -5.48
N SER A 152 -7.60 9.14 -5.24
CA SER A 152 -8.91 9.57 -5.75
C SER A 152 -10.07 8.96 -4.98
N ASP A 153 -11.25 9.54 -5.14
CA ASP A 153 -12.50 9.02 -4.58
C ASP A 153 -12.86 7.64 -5.13
N LYS A 154 -12.46 7.33 -6.38
CA LYS A 154 -12.63 5.99 -6.96
C LYS A 154 -11.86 4.95 -6.13
N CYS A 155 -10.60 5.24 -5.78
CA CYS A 155 -9.80 4.36 -4.93
C CYS A 155 -10.35 4.30 -3.49
N ARG A 156 -10.88 5.41 -2.96
CA ARG A 156 -11.55 5.44 -1.65
C ARG A 156 -12.77 4.53 -1.59
N LYS A 157 -13.65 4.61 -2.60
CA LYS A 157 -14.82 3.72 -2.71
C LYS A 157 -14.41 2.26 -2.83
N LYS A 158 -13.37 1.95 -3.62
CA LYS A 158 -12.87 0.58 -3.78
C LYS A 158 -12.33 0.01 -2.45
N GLN A 159 -11.57 0.80 -1.69
CA GLN A 159 -11.10 0.40 -0.37
C GLN A 159 -12.26 0.19 0.61
N SER A 160 -13.23 1.11 0.66
CA SER A 160 -14.40 0.99 1.54
C SER A 160 -15.22 -0.28 1.22
N LEU A 161 -15.41 -0.59 -0.05
CA LEU A 161 -16.11 -1.80 -0.49
C LEU A 161 -15.36 -3.06 -0.07
N GLN A 162 -14.03 -3.07 -0.20
CA GLN A 162 -13.21 -4.20 0.23
C GLN A 162 -13.29 -4.39 1.75
N ASN A 163 -13.11 -3.32 2.53
CA ASN A 163 -13.22 -3.38 3.99
C ASN A 163 -14.61 -3.86 4.44
N LYS A 164 -15.68 -3.44 3.75
CA LYS A 164 -17.05 -3.89 4.02
C LYS A 164 -17.19 -5.39 3.74
N ARG A 165 -16.68 -5.88 2.61
CA ARG A 165 -16.71 -7.32 2.28
C ARG A 165 -15.97 -8.15 3.33
N GLU A 166 -14.78 -7.72 3.73
CA GLU A 166 -13.98 -8.38 4.78
C GLU A 166 -14.66 -8.34 6.15
N PHE A 167 -15.40 -7.27 6.46
CA PHE A 167 -16.22 -7.18 7.66
C PHE A 167 -17.42 -8.14 7.61
N ASP A 168 -18.17 -8.14 6.50
CA ASP A 168 -19.34 -9.00 6.30
C ASP A 168 -18.96 -10.49 6.26
N GLU A 169 -17.78 -10.82 5.73
CA GLU A 169 -17.21 -12.17 5.76
C GLU A 169 -16.83 -12.62 7.17
N ARG A 170 -16.13 -11.78 7.95
CA ARG A 170 -15.85 -12.05 9.37
C ARG A 170 -17.12 -12.15 10.21
N ALA A 171 -18.14 -11.35 9.90
CA ALA A 171 -19.44 -11.42 10.56
C ALA A 171 -20.16 -12.74 10.25
N ARG A 172 -20.08 -13.22 9.00
CA ARG A 172 -20.61 -14.54 8.60
C ARG A 172 -19.89 -15.67 9.30
N GLU A 173 -18.57 -15.60 9.45
CA GLU A 173 -17.81 -16.57 10.25
C GLU A 173 -18.27 -16.55 11.72
N ASN A 174 -18.61 -15.40 12.31
CA ASN A 174 -19.08 -15.32 13.71
C ASN A 174 -20.54 -15.74 13.95
N ASN A 175 -21.31 -16.12 12.93
CA ASN A 175 -22.75 -16.40 13.07
C ASN A 175 -23.04 -17.58 14.03
N TYR A 176 -22.18 -18.60 14.07
CA TYR A 176 -22.39 -19.77 14.94
C TYR A 176 -22.28 -19.45 16.44
N ASP A 177 -21.52 -18.41 16.81
CA ASP A 177 -21.36 -18.00 18.21
C ASP A 177 -22.63 -17.32 18.74
N LEU A 178 -23.38 -16.64 17.87
CA LEU A 178 -24.70 -16.10 18.20
C LEU A 178 -25.72 -17.23 18.40
N LEU A 179 -25.74 -18.22 17.49
CA LEU A 179 -26.62 -19.38 17.58
C LEU A 179 -26.39 -20.16 18.88
N TYR A 180 -25.14 -20.40 19.27
CA TYR A 180 -24.81 -21.06 20.54
C TYR A 180 -25.33 -20.30 21.77
N LYS A 181 -25.20 -18.97 21.80
CA LYS A 181 -25.71 -18.13 22.90
C LYS A 181 -27.24 -18.21 22.99
N ASN A 182 -27.92 -18.16 21.84
CA ASN A 182 -29.37 -18.28 21.76
C ASN A 182 -29.85 -19.63 22.28
N GLU A 183 -29.22 -20.73 21.86
CA GLU A 183 -29.57 -22.07 22.36
C GLU A 183 -29.31 -22.21 23.86
N CYS A 184 -28.17 -21.72 24.36
CA CYS A 184 -27.91 -21.70 25.81
C CYS A 184 -28.99 -20.94 26.59
N GLN A 185 -29.55 -19.87 26.02
CA GLN A 185 -30.64 -19.14 26.65
C GLN A 185 -31.97 -19.90 26.57
N ASN A 186 -32.25 -20.55 25.44
CA ASN A 186 -33.40 -21.45 25.26
C ASN A 186 -33.40 -22.56 26.33
N TRP A 187 -32.24 -23.20 26.53
CA TRP A 187 -32.06 -24.22 27.56
C TRP A 187 -32.38 -23.71 28.96
N ARG A 188 -31.82 -22.55 29.34
CA ARG A 188 -32.10 -21.93 30.64
C ARG A 188 -33.57 -21.58 30.83
N ASN A 189 -34.22 -21.04 29.79
CA ASN A 189 -35.61 -20.63 29.86
C ASN A 189 -36.54 -21.83 30.10
N LYS A 190 -36.33 -22.95 29.40
CA LYS A 190 -37.14 -24.16 29.57
C LYS A 190 -36.90 -24.85 30.91
N ILE A 191 -35.64 -24.95 31.36
CA ILE A 191 -35.33 -25.48 32.69
C ILE A 191 -35.98 -24.62 33.79
N ASN A 192 -35.89 -23.30 33.67
CA ASN A 192 -36.52 -22.39 34.63
C ASN A 192 -38.05 -22.48 34.59
N LYS A 193 -38.64 -22.77 33.43
CA LYS A 193 -40.08 -23.05 33.30
C LYS A 193 -40.45 -24.35 34.01
N ALA A 194 -39.72 -25.45 33.74
CA ALA A 194 -39.94 -26.75 34.38
C ALA A 194 -39.85 -26.67 35.91
N LYS A 195 -38.87 -25.93 36.45
CA LYS A 195 -38.74 -25.66 37.90
C LYS A 195 -39.93 -24.94 38.52
N LYS A 196 -40.66 -24.13 37.74
CA LYS A 196 -41.81 -23.35 38.19
C LYS A 196 -43.14 -24.06 37.97
N THR A 197 -43.16 -25.15 37.19
CA THR A 197 -44.38 -25.93 36.91
C THR A 197 -44.72 -26.82 38.11
N PRO A 198 -45.90 -26.65 38.76
CA PRO A 198 -46.32 -27.51 39.86
C PRO A 198 -46.51 -28.96 39.38
N GLY A 199 -45.94 -29.93 40.09
CA GLY A 199 -46.08 -31.36 39.76
C GLY A 199 -45.19 -31.85 38.61
N PHE A 200 -44.22 -31.05 38.14
CA PHE A 200 -43.25 -31.54 37.15
C PHE A 200 -42.38 -32.66 37.76
N PRO A 201 -42.18 -33.79 37.07
CA PRO A 201 -41.42 -34.91 37.61
C PRO A 201 -39.97 -34.52 37.94
N ALA A 202 -39.50 -34.85 39.15
CA ALA A 202 -38.17 -34.47 39.64
C ALA A 202 -37.05 -35.20 38.89
N ASP A 203 -37.30 -36.44 38.49
CA ASP A 203 -36.46 -37.27 37.63
C ASP A 203 -36.26 -36.63 36.23
N ARG A 204 -37.34 -36.15 35.61
CA ARG A 204 -37.28 -35.42 34.32
C ARG A 204 -36.51 -34.10 34.46
N LEU A 205 -36.64 -33.40 35.59
CA LEU A 205 -35.91 -32.16 35.83
C LEU A 205 -34.40 -32.41 35.99
N GLU A 206 -34.02 -33.49 36.66
CA GLU A 206 -32.63 -33.92 36.80
C GLU A 206 -32.04 -34.33 35.44
N GLU A 207 -32.81 -35.04 34.62
CA GLU A 207 -32.45 -35.41 33.26
C GLU A 207 -32.24 -34.18 32.36
N MET A 208 -33.10 -33.16 32.44
CA MET A 208 -32.92 -31.89 31.72
C MET A 208 -31.63 -31.16 32.12
N LEU A 209 -31.27 -31.16 33.42
CA LEU A 209 -30.04 -30.54 33.91
C LEU A 209 -28.81 -31.30 33.44
N ALA A 210 -28.83 -32.63 33.49
CA ALA A 210 -27.76 -33.49 33.00
C ALA A 210 -27.55 -33.31 31.48
N ALA A 211 -28.64 -33.27 30.70
CA ALA A 211 -28.60 -33.03 29.27
C ALA A 211 -28.00 -31.65 28.94
N PHE A 212 -28.34 -30.61 29.71
CA PHE A 212 -27.78 -29.27 29.50
C PHE A 212 -26.26 -29.20 29.78
N GLU A 213 -25.77 -29.89 30.81
CA GLU A 213 -24.33 -29.96 31.08
C GLU A 213 -23.58 -30.76 30.02
N SER A 214 -24.18 -31.85 29.52
CA SER A 214 -23.64 -32.61 28.37
C SER A 214 -23.54 -31.73 27.11
N PHE A 215 -24.62 -31.02 26.80
CA PHE A 215 -24.68 -30.06 25.70
C PHE A 215 -23.56 -29.01 25.77
N LYS A 216 -23.33 -28.39 26.94
CA LYS A 216 -22.25 -27.39 27.09
C LYS A 216 -20.87 -27.97 26.82
N LYS A 217 -20.59 -29.18 27.31
CA LYS A 217 -19.31 -29.86 27.11
C LYS A 217 -19.08 -30.18 25.63
N GLU A 218 -20.08 -30.73 24.96
CA GLU A 218 -20.00 -31.06 23.53
C GLU A 218 -19.91 -29.79 22.66
N ALA A 219 -20.68 -28.75 22.99
CA ALA A 219 -20.64 -27.47 22.28
C ALA A 219 -19.27 -26.81 22.36
N LEU A 220 -18.59 -26.88 23.51
CA LEU A 220 -17.24 -26.35 23.68
C LEU A 220 -16.22 -27.10 22.81
N GLN A 221 -16.30 -28.43 22.76
CA GLN A 221 -15.43 -29.27 21.93
C GLN A 221 -15.62 -28.99 20.44
N ARG A 222 -16.89 -28.94 19.98
CA ARG A 222 -17.23 -28.64 18.58
C ARG A 222 -16.81 -27.22 18.19
N LYS A 223 -16.99 -26.24 19.08
CA LYS A 223 -16.51 -24.86 18.86
C LYS A 223 -14.98 -24.78 18.74
N GLN A 224 -14.24 -25.57 19.52
CA GLN A 224 -12.78 -25.67 19.37
C GLN A 224 -12.39 -26.32 18.04
N ALA A 225 -13.13 -27.32 17.57
CA ALA A 225 -12.91 -27.95 16.27
C ALA A 225 -13.15 -26.96 15.10
N VAL A 226 -14.18 -26.13 15.19
CA VAL A 226 -14.44 -25.05 14.21
C VAL A 226 -13.30 -24.04 14.20
N LYS A 227 -12.82 -23.61 15.37
CA LYS A 227 -11.67 -22.69 15.48
C LYS A 227 -10.37 -23.27 14.89
N LYS A 228 -10.15 -24.58 15.06
CA LYS A 228 -9.01 -25.30 14.49
C LYS A 228 -9.18 -25.65 13.01
N LYS A 229 -10.30 -25.23 12.38
CA LYS A 229 -10.68 -25.56 10.98
C LYS A 229 -10.78 -27.06 10.71
N THR A 230 -10.95 -27.88 11.74
CA THR A 230 -11.11 -29.34 11.61
C THR A 230 -12.59 -29.76 11.44
N ALA A 231 -13.52 -28.84 11.67
CA ALA A 231 -14.95 -28.99 11.40
C ALA A 231 -15.49 -27.69 10.81
N SER A 232 -16.56 -27.78 10.02
CA SER A 232 -17.15 -26.59 9.39
C SER A 232 -18.06 -25.83 10.38
N PRO A 233 -18.12 -24.49 10.29
CA PRO A 233 -19.11 -23.69 11.02
C PRO A 233 -20.57 -24.12 10.79
N LYS A 234 -20.85 -24.67 9.59
CA LYS A 234 -22.18 -25.14 9.19
C LYS A 234 -22.58 -26.39 9.95
N GLU A 235 -21.69 -27.39 10.05
CA GLU A 235 -21.93 -28.61 10.83
C GLU A 235 -22.19 -28.31 12.31
N PHE A 236 -21.49 -27.32 12.88
CA PHE A 236 -21.75 -26.89 14.25
C PHE A 236 -23.12 -26.21 14.39
N SER A 237 -23.50 -25.38 13.42
CA SER A 237 -24.82 -24.72 13.39
C SER A 237 -25.97 -25.72 13.23
N ASP A 238 -25.82 -26.72 12.36
CA ASP A 238 -26.80 -27.78 12.15
C ASP A 238 -26.96 -28.68 13.39
N TRP A 239 -25.86 -28.95 14.10
CA TRP A 239 -25.91 -29.66 15.39
C TRP A 239 -26.64 -28.84 16.47
N LEU A 240 -26.38 -27.53 16.57
CA LEU A 240 -27.08 -26.66 17.53
C LEU A 240 -28.60 -26.68 17.34
N LEU A 241 -29.07 -26.69 16.08
CA LEU A 241 -30.50 -26.80 15.77
C LEU A 241 -31.12 -28.11 16.27
N ARG A 242 -30.40 -29.23 16.18
CA ARG A 242 -30.88 -30.53 16.70
C ARG A 242 -31.01 -30.53 18.22
N GLN A 243 -30.17 -29.78 18.93
CA GLN A 243 -30.23 -29.68 20.39
C GLN A 243 -31.49 -28.97 20.89
N SER A 244 -32.08 -28.08 20.08
CA SER A 244 -33.38 -27.45 20.40
C SER A 244 -34.51 -28.48 20.47
N ASN A 245 -34.46 -29.55 19.66
CA ASN A 245 -35.50 -30.60 19.67
C ASN A 245 -35.42 -31.46 20.93
N ILE A 246 -34.20 -31.81 21.37
CA ILE A 246 -33.97 -32.62 22.57
C ILE A 246 -34.61 -31.97 23.82
N ILE A 247 -34.50 -30.64 23.95
CA ILE A 247 -35.13 -29.95 25.08
C ILE A 247 -36.63 -29.67 24.88
N VAL A 248 -37.15 -29.75 23.65
CA VAL A 248 -38.62 -29.79 23.46
C VAL A 248 -39.13 -31.11 24.04
N GLU A 249 -38.56 -32.23 23.60
CA GLU A 249 -38.97 -33.58 24.01
C GLU A 249 -38.86 -33.79 25.54
N LEU A 250 -37.76 -33.33 26.16
CA LEU A 250 -37.59 -33.44 27.62
C LEU A 250 -38.51 -32.51 28.43
N ALA A 251 -39.04 -31.45 27.81
CA ALA A 251 -39.94 -30.49 28.46
C ALA A 251 -41.43 -30.81 28.23
N GLU A 252 -41.75 -31.77 27.35
CA GLU A 252 -43.09 -32.29 27.14
C GLU A 252 -43.44 -33.30 28.25
N ILE A 253 -44.62 -33.10 28.85
CA ILE A 253 -45.19 -33.93 29.92
C ILE A 253 -45.99 -35.07 29.29
#